data_AF-A0A6A4VYE5-F1
#
_entry.id   AF-A0A6A4VYE5-F1
#
_cell.length_a   1.000
_cell.length_b   1.000
_cell.length_c   1.000
_cell.angle_alpha   90.00
_cell.angle_beta   90.00
_cell.angle_gamma   90.00
#
_symmetry.space_group_name_H-M   'P 1'
#
loop_
_entity.id
_entity.type
_entity.pdbx_description
1 polymer ?
#
loop_
_entity_poly.entity_id
_entity_poly.type
_entity_poly.pdbx_seq_one_letter_code
_entity_poly.pdbx_strand_id
1 'polypeptide(L)'
;MAEMLMYCIALVSLRGNERADELAKEASSLPQAAAPVDVRSLTKAVGRAASKAWRDRWPDSFFRRIMRDRFPTPVLNETREDAVNVHQLRAGHWGLSTSYLHRIGRHPTPTCQQCEDLKCPAALCLVCREEADTPEHVLLHCPCLAGMRLRLFGNIHPDATRLRDGGAVAALARGFLRYREPAGYGRP
;
A
#
# COMPACT_ATOMS: atom_id res chain seq x y z
N MET A 1 -23.99 -44.20 -23.21
CA MET A 1 -22.57 -44.40 -22.84
C MET A 1 -22.19 -43.22 -21.96
N ALA A 2 -22.00 -43.44 -20.66
CA ALA A 2 -21.56 -42.37 -19.75
C ALA A 2 -20.05 -42.22 -19.89
N GLU A 3 -19.58 -41.07 -20.35
CA GLU A 3 -18.15 -40.76 -20.37
C GLU A 3 -17.68 -40.46 -18.94
N MET A 4 -16.74 -41.27 -18.44
CA MET A 4 -16.13 -41.06 -17.15
C MET A 4 -14.95 -40.10 -17.30
N LEU A 5 -15.11 -38.87 -16.82
CA LEU A 5 -14.04 -37.89 -16.75
C LEU A 5 -13.11 -38.21 -15.57
N MET A 6 -11.80 -38.32 -15.83
CA MET A 6 -10.77 -38.56 -14.82
C MET A 6 -9.82 -37.37 -14.76
N TYR A 7 -9.60 -36.83 -13.56
CA TYR A 7 -8.63 -35.77 -13.34
C TYR A 7 -7.24 -36.37 -13.13
N CYS A 8 -6.29 -35.99 -13.98
CA CYS A 8 -4.90 -36.42 -13.88
C CYS A 8 -4.01 -35.27 -13.39
N ILE A 9 -3.06 -35.57 -12.50
CA ILE A 9 -2.06 -34.61 -12.06
C ILE A 9 -1.07 -34.37 -13.23
N ALA A 10 -0.76 -33.10 -13.50
CA ALA A 10 0.20 -32.73 -14.55
C ALA A 10 1.58 -33.37 -14.31
N LEU A 11 2.28 -33.77 -15.38
CA LEU A 11 3.62 -34.41 -15.37
C LEU A 11 3.68 -35.84 -14.80
N VAL A 12 2.54 -36.50 -14.54
CA VAL A 12 2.54 -37.97 -14.40
C VAL A 12 2.74 -38.58 -15.79
N SER A 13 3.67 -39.54 -15.91
CA SER A 13 4.03 -40.25 -17.15
C SER A 13 2.94 -41.17 -17.71
N LEU A 14 1.72 -40.68 -17.75
CA LEU A 14 0.65 -41.22 -18.57
C LEU A 14 0.95 -40.79 -20.00
N ARG A 15 1.40 -41.74 -20.82
CA ARG A 15 1.73 -41.51 -22.24
C ARG A 15 0.67 -40.71 -22.99
N GLY A 16 -0.61 -40.90 -22.68
CA GLY A 16 -1.71 -40.15 -23.28
C GLY A 16 -1.73 -38.67 -22.90
N ASN A 17 -1.40 -38.32 -21.65
CA ASN A 17 -1.34 -36.92 -21.20
C ASN A 17 -0.08 -36.22 -21.71
N GLU A 18 1.06 -36.91 -21.74
CA GLU A 18 2.30 -36.39 -22.33
C GLU A 18 2.11 -36.12 -23.83
N ARG A 19 1.51 -37.06 -24.57
CA ARG A 19 1.22 -36.86 -26.00
C ARG A 19 0.22 -35.74 -26.24
N ALA A 20 -0.78 -35.59 -25.37
CA ALA A 20 -1.72 -34.46 -25.44
C ALA A 20 -1.03 -33.11 -25.21
N ASP A 21 -0.10 -33.03 -24.26
CA ASP A 21 0.70 -31.82 -23.97
C ASP A 21 1.66 -31.49 -25.14
N GLU A 22 2.32 -32.49 -25.72
CA GLU A 22 3.14 -32.33 -26.94
C GLU A 22 2.32 -31.76 -28.10
N LEU A 23 1.17 -32.39 -28.40
CA LEU A 23 0.28 -31.94 -29.48
C LEU A 23 -0.25 -30.53 -29.24
N ALA A 24 -0.57 -30.19 -27.99
CA ALA A 24 -0.99 -28.84 -27.62
C ALA A 24 0.13 -27.81 -27.85
N LYS A 25 1.39 -28.15 -27.51
CA LYS A 25 2.56 -27.31 -27.76
C LYS A 25 2.82 -27.15 -29.26
N GLU A 26 2.82 -28.24 -30.03
CA GLU A 26 2.95 -28.20 -31.49
C GLU A 26 1.88 -27.30 -32.11
N ALA A 27 0.61 -27.51 -31.74
CA ALA A 27 -0.50 -26.70 -32.22
C ALA A 27 -0.36 -25.21 -31.86
N SER A 28 0.14 -24.90 -30.66
CA SER A 28 0.36 -23.51 -30.23
C SER A 28 1.40 -22.76 -31.07
N SER A 29 2.29 -23.48 -31.76
CA SER A 29 3.32 -22.90 -32.64
C SER A 29 2.83 -22.68 -34.08
N LEU A 30 1.69 -23.25 -34.46
CA LEU A 30 1.11 -23.10 -35.79
C LEU A 30 0.39 -21.75 -35.95
N PRO A 31 0.23 -21.23 -37.18
CA PRO A 31 -0.57 -20.04 -37.44
C PRO A 31 -2.01 -20.23 -36.95
N GLN A 32 -2.38 -19.50 -35.90
CA GLN A 32 -3.74 -19.49 -35.37
C GLN A 32 -4.53 -18.37 -36.04
N ALA A 33 -5.75 -18.67 -36.51
CA ALA A 33 -6.68 -17.62 -36.93
C ALA A 33 -6.96 -16.70 -35.73
N ALA A 34 -7.04 -15.38 -35.97
CA ALA A 34 -7.39 -14.42 -34.93
C ALA A 34 -8.84 -14.68 -34.46
N ALA A 35 -8.99 -15.51 -33.43
CA ALA A 35 -10.27 -15.71 -32.77
C ALA A 35 -10.69 -14.40 -32.09
N PRO A 36 -11.95 -13.97 -32.21
CA PRO A 36 -12.46 -12.83 -31.45
C PRO A 36 -12.20 -13.03 -29.96
N VAL A 37 -11.38 -12.17 -29.37
CA VAL A 37 -11.11 -12.21 -27.92
C VAL A 37 -12.21 -11.45 -27.21
N ASP A 38 -12.84 -12.08 -26.22
CA ASP A 38 -13.80 -11.43 -25.34
C ASP A 38 -13.14 -10.23 -24.64
N VAL A 39 -13.76 -9.04 -24.79
CA VAL A 39 -13.25 -7.78 -24.23
C VAL A 39 -13.01 -7.89 -22.73
N ARG A 40 -13.89 -8.58 -21.99
CA ARG A 40 -13.74 -8.76 -20.55
C ARG A 40 -12.49 -9.56 -20.21
N SER A 41 -12.17 -10.57 -21.01
CA SER A 41 -10.95 -11.37 -20.88
C SER A 41 -9.69 -10.54 -21.18
N LEU A 42 -9.73 -9.69 -22.20
CA LEU A 42 -8.67 -8.75 -22.52
C LEU A 42 -8.46 -7.73 -21.39
N THR A 43 -9.52 -7.10 -20.88
CA THR A 43 -9.46 -6.13 -19.78
C THR A 43 -8.83 -6.76 -18.53
N LYS A 44 -9.20 -8.00 -18.20
CA LYS A 44 -8.59 -8.73 -17.07
C LYS A 44 -7.11 -9.01 -17.31
N ALA A 45 -6.72 -9.39 -18.53
CA ALA A 45 -5.31 -9.63 -18.87
C ALA A 45 -4.47 -8.35 -18.74
N VAL A 46 -4.96 -7.24 -19.29
CA VAL A 46 -4.33 -5.91 -19.14
C VAL A 46 -4.23 -5.53 -17.67
N GLY A 47 -5.30 -5.69 -16.89
CA GLY A 47 -5.31 -5.41 -15.45
C GLY A 47 -4.27 -6.22 -14.68
N ARG A 48 -4.12 -7.52 -14.99
CA ARG A 48 -3.09 -8.38 -14.39
C ARG A 48 -1.68 -7.93 -14.75
N ALA A 49 -1.43 -7.61 -16.02
CA ALA A 49 -0.14 -7.14 -16.50
C ALA A 49 0.25 -5.81 -15.85
N ALA A 50 -0.68 -4.84 -15.82
CA ALA A 50 -0.48 -3.55 -15.16
C ALA A 50 -0.24 -3.72 -13.65
N SER A 51 -1.00 -4.59 -12.99
CA SER A 51 -0.83 -4.89 -11.56
C SER A 51 0.51 -5.56 -11.25
N LYS A 52 1.00 -6.43 -12.14
CA LYS A 52 2.35 -7.00 -12.02
C LYS A 52 3.41 -5.92 -12.19
N ALA A 53 3.35 -5.15 -13.28
CA ALA A 53 4.32 -4.10 -13.56
C ALA A 53 4.38 -3.04 -12.45
N TRP A 54 3.25 -2.69 -11.85
CA TRP A 54 3.20 -1.78 -10.72
C TRP A 54 3.88 -2.35 -9.48
N ARG A 55 3.61 -3.63 -9.12
CA ARG A 55 4.25 -4.30 -7.97
C ARG A 55 5.76 -4.39 -8.13
N ASP A 56 6.21 -4.74 -9.34
CA ASP A 56 7.63 -4.87 -9.66
C ASP A 56 8.36 -3.52 -9.51
N ARG A 57 7.65 -2.39 -9.70
CA ARG A 57 8.18 -1.02 -9.57
C ARG A 57 7.88 -0.35 -8.23
N TRP A 58 7.16 -1.01 -7.31
CA TRP A 58 6.79 -0.40 -6.04
C TRP A 58 8.07 -0.03 -5.26
N PRO A 59 8.31 1.25 -4.94
CA PRO A 59 9.51 1.65 -4.20
C PRO A 59 9.60 0.96 -2.83
N ASP A 60 10.83 0.67 -2.41
CA ASP A 60 11.06 0.25 -1.03
C ASP A 60 10.59 1.35 -0.07
N SER A 61 9.65 0.99 0.79
CA SER A 61 8.93 1.93 1.65
C SER A 61 8.35 1.17 2.84
N PHE A 62 8.05 1.89 3.92
CA PHE A 62 7.37 1.33 5.09
C PHE A 62 6.15 0.48 4.73
N PHE A 63 5.26 1.00 3.87
CA PHE A 63 4.08 0.25 3.46
C PHE A 63 4.37 -0.92 2.52
N ARG A 64 5.40 -0.84 1.66
CA ARG A 64 5.83 -2.00 0.86
C ARG A 64 6.30 -3.13 1.76
N ARG A 65 7.06 -2.84 2.82
CA ARG A 65 7.51 -3.84 3.81
C ARG A 65 6.33 -4.54 4.50
N ILE A 66 5.28 -3.79 4.84
CA ILE A 66 4.06 -4.32 5.47
C ILE A 66 3.21 -5.15 4.50
N MET A 67 3.03 -4.65 3.29
CA MET A 67 2.15 -5.25 2.29
C MET A 67 2.79 -6.45 1.58
N ARG A 68 4.13 -6.46 1.45
CA ARG A 68 4.89 -7.43 0.65
C ARG A 68 4.34 -7.46 -0.77
N ASP A 69 3.83 -8.61 -1.22
CA ASP A 69 3.26 -8.78 -2.56
C ASP A 69 1.77 -8.45 -2.66
N ARG A 70 1.13 -8.08 -1.54
CA ARG A 70 -0.29 -7.70 -1.52
C ARG A 70 -0.49 -6.28 -2.00
N PHE A 71 -1.53 -6.07 -2.79
CA PHE A 71 -2.00 -4.72 -3.07
C PHE A 71 -2.59 -4.08 -1.81
N PRO A 72 -2.36 -2.78 -1.59
CA PRO A 72 -3.10 -2.04 -0.58
C PRO A 72 -4.61 -2.20 -0.81
N THR A 73 -5.33 -2.52 0.25
CA THR A 73 -6.80 -2.60 0.21
C THR A 73 -7.39 -1.24 -0.18
N PRO A 74 -8.45 -1.21 -1.00
CA PRO A 74 -9.20 0.01 -1.23
C PRO A 74 -9.66 0.63 0.10
N VAL A 75 -9.65 1.95 0.17
CA VAL A 75 -10.21 2.67 1.33
C VAL A 75 -11.71 2.79 1.10
N LEU A 76 -12.50 1.98 1.82
CA LEU A 76 -13.95 1.93 1.70
C LEU A 76 -14.59 2.60 2.92
N ASN A 77 -15.76 3.20 2.73
CA ASN A 77 -16.56 3.83 3.80
C ASN A 77 -15.86 4.98 4.55
N GLU A 78 -14.86 5.60 3.94
CA GLU A 78 -14.18 6.78 4.46
C GLU A 78 -14.56 8.01 3.64
N THR A 79 -14.40 9.20 4.22
CA THR A 79 -14.56 10.44 3.46
C THR A 79 -13.50 10.51 2.35
N ARG A 80 -13.78 11.31 1.30
CA ARG A 80 -12.80 11.55 0.23
C ARG A 80 -11.47 12.07 0.80
N GLU A 81 -11.54 12.96 1.78
CA GLU A 81 -10.38 13.54 2.44
C GLU A 81 -9.56 12.47 3.20
N ASP A 82 -10.22 11.62 3.97
CA ASP A 82 -9.58 10.50 4.67
C ASP A 82 -8.93 9.51 3.71
N ALA A 83 -9.61 9.19 2.59
CA ALA A 83 -9.04 8.33 1.56
C ALA A 83 -7.77 8.95 0.96
N VAL A 84 -7.75 10.26 0.68
CA VAL A 84 -6.56 10.97 0.22
C VAL A 84 -5.44 10.89 1.27
N ASN A 85 -5.74 11.13 2.54
CA ASN A 85 -4.77 11.02 3.62
C ASN A 85 -4.15 9.62 3.71
N VAL A 86 -4.98 8.57 3.65
CA VAL A 86 -4.51 7.18 3.66
C VAL A 86 -3.61 6.88 2.46
N HIS A 87 -4.00 7.30 1.26
CA HIS A 87 -3.20 7.08 0.05
C HIS A 87 -1.85 7.79 0.11
N GLN A 88 -1.83 9.04 0.59
CA GLN A 88 -0.60 9.80 0.71
C GLN A 88 0.33 9.27 1.82
N LEU A 89 -0.23 8.87 2.98
CA LEU A 89 0.52 8.16 4.03
C LEU A 89 1.13 6.86 3.51
N ARG A 90 0.36 6.10 2.73
CA ARG A 90 0.83 4.86 2.09
C ARG A 90 1.99 5.09 1.13
N ALA A 91 1.95 6.20 0.39
CA ALA A 91 3.02 6.60 -0.51
C ALA A 91 4.23 7.23 0.24
N GLY A 92 4.08 7.59 1.51
CA GLY A 92 5.07 8.40 2.23
C GLY A 92 5.19 9.84 1.74
N HIS A 93 4.20 10.30 0.97
CA HIS A 93 4.16 11.62 0.32
C HIS A 93 2.98 12.43 0.88
N TRP A 94 2.89 12.50 2.21
CA TRP A 94 1.77 13.13 2.89
C TRP A 94 1.95 14.64 2.93
N GLY A 95 1.08 15.37 2.22
CA GLY A 95 1.12 16.84 2.17
C GLY A 95 0.87 17.53 3.51
N LEU A 96 0.57 16.74 4.54
CA LEU A 96 0.35 17.15 5.92
C LEU A 96 1.53 16.78 6.84
N SER A 97 2.55 16.09 6.33
CA SER A 97 3.76 15.73 7.08
C SER A 97 4.82 16.81 6.97
N THR A 98 5.33 17.28 8.11
CA THR A 98 6.41 18.27 8.19
C THR A 98 7.72 17.68 7.64
N SER A 99 8.05 16.43 7.95
CA SER A 99 9.23 15.75 7.40
C SER A 99 9.18 15.62 5.88
N TYR A 100 8.02 15.25 5.31
CA TYR A 100 7.85 15.20 3.86
C TYR A 100 7.98 16.59 3.22
N LEU A 101 7.27 17.59 3.75
CA LEU A 101 7.28 18.94 3.20
C LEU A 101 8.67 19.59 3.28
N HIS A 102 9.41 19.34 4.37
CA HIS A 102 10.79 19.82 4.51
C HIS A 102 11.72 19.14 3.51
N ARG A 103 11.61 17.81 3.33
CA ARG A 103 12.41 17.03 2.36
C ARG A 103 12.29 17.54 0.93
N ILE A 104 11.10 18.03 0.55
CA ILE A 104 10.84 18.58 -0.80
C ILE A 104 11.00 20.11 -0.89
N GLY A 105 11.56 20.75 0.14
CA GLY A 105 11.84 22.19 0.15
C GLY A 105 10.59 23.09 0.27
N ARG A 106 9.44 22.54 0.70
CA ARG A 106 8.19 23.28 0.90
C ARG A 106 8.02 23.83 2.31
N HIS A 107 8.85 23.39 3.25
CA HIS A 107 8.84 23.87 4.64
C HIS A 107 10.28 24.18 5.12
N PRO A 108 10.93 25.20 4.54
CA PRO A 108 12.26 25.62 4.96
C PRO A 108 12.21 26.23 6.37
N THR A 109 13.35 26.20 7.05
CA THR A 109 13.61 26.90 8.30
C THR A 109 14.80 27.84 8.12
N PRO A 110 15.01 28.84 9.01
CA PRO A 110 16.15 29.74 8.91
C PRO A 110 17.51 29.04 8.86
N THR A 111 17.63 27.87 9.51
CA THR A 111 18.87 27.10 9.64
C THR A 111 18.97 25.93 8.65
N CYS A 112 17.88 25.58 7.96
CA CYS A 112 17.88 24.50 6.98
C CYS A 112 16.79 24.73 5.93
N GLN A 113 17.19 24.88 4.67
CA GLN A 113 16.26 25.12 3.56
C GLN A 113 15.56 23.83 3.10
N GLN A 114 16.33 22.74 2.97
CA GLN A 114 15.86 21.44 2.54
C GLN A 114 16.91 20.39 2.90
N CYS A 115 16.52 19.33 3.60
CA CYS A 115 17.37 18.16 3.81
C CYS A 115 16.52 16.90 4.00
N GLU A 116 17.18 15.73 3.96
CA GLU A 116 16.54 14.43 4.24
C GLU A 116 16.81 13.93 5.67
N ASP A 117 17.45 14.74 6.52
CA ASP A 117 17.78 14.35 7.89
C ASP A 117 16.52 14.31 8.76
N LEU A 118 16.14 13.10 9.20
CA LEU A 118 14.99 12.87 10.08
C LEU A 118 15.20 13.43 11.50
N LYS A 119 16.43 13.78 11.88
CA LYS A 119 16.73 14.47 13.15
C LYS A 119 16.70 15.98 13.00
N CYS A 120 16.52 16.50 11.79
CA CYS A 120 16.39 17.93 11.58
C CYS A 120 15.19 18.47 12.37
N PRO A 121 15.34 19.57 13.13
CA PRO A 121 14.22 20.20 13.84
C PRO A 121 13.04 20.55 12.91
N ALA A 122 13.32 20.83 11.64
CA ALA A 122 12.34 21.11 10.60
C ALA A 122 11.53 19.89 10.16
N ALA A 123 12.00 18.67 10.44
CA ALA A 123 11.30 17.43 10.10
C ALA A 123 10.48 16.88 11.27
N LEU A 124 10.68 17.39 12.49
CA LEU A 124 10.06 16.85 13.71
C LEU A 124 8.53 16.88 13.64
N CYS A 125 7.94 15.82 14.17
CA CYS A 125 6.51 15.63 14.30
C CYS A 125 5.88 16.78 15.07
N LEU A 126 4.89 17.44 14.47
CA LEU A 126 4.22 18.58 15.08
C LEU A 126 3.49 18.23 16.38
N VAL A 127 3.16 16.95 16.56
CA VAL A 127 2.36 16.47 17.68
C VAL A 127 3.24 16.12 18.89
N CYS A 128 4.27 15.27 18.73
CA CYS A 128 5.12 14.86 19.86
C CYS A 128 6.50 15.53 19.90
N ARG A 129 7.00 16.09 18.79
CA ARG A 129 8.32 16.73 18.66
C ARG A 129 9.53 15.83 18.94
N GLU A 130 9.36 14.52 19.10
CA GLU A 130 10.45 13.59 19.45
C GLU A 130 11.14 12.98 18.21
N GLU A 131 10.39 12.71 17.15
CA GLU A 131 10.88 12.12 15.91
C GLU A 131 10.23 12.80 14.69
N ALA A 132 10.77 12.58 13.49
CA ALA A 132 10.11 13.02 12.27
C ALA A 132 8.75 12.33 12.07
N ASP A 133 7.74 13.06 11.58
CA ASP A 133 6.39 12.53 11.30
C ASP A 133 6.30 11.66 10.03
N THR A 134 7.21 10.70 9.92
CA THR A 134 7.16 9.64 8.91
C THR A 134 5.87 8.81 9.08
N PRO A 135 5.40 8.11 8.03
CA PRO A 135 4.25 7.22 8.16
C PRO A 135 4.43 6.17 9.26
N GLU A 136 5.64 5.65 9.43
CA GLU A 136 5.98 4.69 10.48
C GLU A 136 5.82 5.32 11.86
N HIS A 137 6.38 6.51 12.07
CA HIS A 137 6.22 7.25 13.32
C HIS A 137 4.75 7.53 13.63
N VAL A 138 4.02 8.17 12.70
CA VAL A 138 2.63 8.57 12.91
C VAL A 138 1.75 7.36 13.24
N LEU A 139 1.95 6.23 12.54
CA LEU A 139 1.05 5.09 12.66
C LEU A 139 1.43 4.12 13.78
N LEU A 140 2.71 4.02 14.17
CA LEU A 140 3.17 3.02 15.16
C LEU A 140 3.81 3.62 16.41
N HIS A 141 4.57 4.71 16.29
CA HIS A 141 5.48 5.13 17.36
C HIS A 141 5.04 6.39 18.10
N CYS A 142 4.31 7.30 17.44
CA CYS A 142 3.94 8.59 18.00
C CYS A 142 3.25 8.43 19.36
N PRO A 143 3.83 8.92 20.47
CA PRO A 143 3.31 8.67 21.82
C PRO A 143 1.93 9.28 22.03
N CYS A 144 1.64 10.41 21.39
CA CYS A 144 0.33 11.06 21.44
C CYS A 144 -0.80 10.21 20.84
N LEU A 145 -0.47 9.23 19.99
CA LEU A 145 -1.44 8.30 19.41
C LEU A 145 -1.50 6.95 20.13
N ALA A 146 -0.76 6.76 21.23
CA ALA A 146 -0.74 5.50 21.99
C ALA A 146 -2.15 5.10 22.46
N GLY A 147 -2.92 6.03 23.02
CA GLY A 147 -4.30 5.77 23.45
C GLY A 147 -5.23 5.40 22.28
N MET A 148 -5.00 5.96 21.09
CA MET A 148 -5.77 5.58 19.90
C MET A 148 -5.42 4.17 19.44
N ARG A 149 -4.14 3.80 19.40
CA ARG A 149 -3.69 2.45 19.07
C ARG A 149 -4.24 1.42 20.06
N LEU A 150 -4.25 1.74 21.36
CA LEU A 150 -4.87 0.89 22.38
C LEU A 150 -6.36 0.66 22.10
N ARG A 151 -7.12 1.70 21.76
CA ARG A 151 -8.55 1.56 21.43
C ARG A 151 -8.80 0.77 20.14
N LEU A 152 -7.97 0.97 19.11
CA LEU A 152 -8.15 0.33 17.81
C LEU A 152 -7.66 -1.13 17.79
N PHE A 153 -6.57 -1.43 18.48
CA PHE A 153 -5.88 -2.71 18.36
C PHE A 153 -5.77 -3.50 19.68
N GLY A 154 -6.17 -2.90 20.81
CA GLY A 154 -5.93 -3.48 22.13
C GLY A 154 -4.45 -3.43 22.57
N ASN A 155 -3.59 -2.71 21.83
CA ASN A 155 -2.16 -2.61 22.13
C ASN A 155 -1.62 -1.24 21.67
N ILE A 156 -0.78 -0.61 22.50
CA ILE A 156 -0.10 0.65 22.18
C ILE A 156 1.04 0.49 21.16
N HIS A 157 1.58 -0.72 21.02
CA HIS A 157 2.60 -1.13 20.05
C HIS A 157 2.04 -2.26 19.16
N PRO A 158 1.08 -1.96 18.28
CA PRO A 158 0.51 -2.95 17.39
C PRO A 158 1.54 -3.45 16.38
N ASP A 159 1.42 -4.70 15.95
CA ASP A 159 2.19 -5.21 14.82
C ASP A 159 1.86 -4.42 13.54
N ALA A 160 2.90 -4.11 12.76
CA ALA A 160 2.77 -3.28 11.56
C ALA A 160 1.80 -3.85 10.51
N THR A 161 1.55 -5.18 10.51
CA THR A 161 0.58 -5.81 9.61
C THR A 161 -0.87 -5.43 9.89
N ARG A 162 -1.17 -4.89 11.09
CA ARG A 162 -2.50 -4.32 11.40
C ARG A 162 -2.81 -3.10 10.52
N LEU A 163 -1.80 -2.40 10.00
CA LEU A 163 -1.95 -1.25 9.10
C LEU A 163 -2.26 -1.63 7.64
N ARG A 164 -2.43 -2.93 7.35
CA ARG A 164 -2.98 -3.38 6.06
C ARG A 164 -4.43 -2.97 5.88
N ASP A 165 -5.16 -2.77 6.99
CA ASP A 165 -6.50 -2.23 6.97
C ASP A 165 -6.47 -0.71 6.72
N GLY A 166 -7.20 -0.26 5.71
CA GLY A 166 -7.33 1.16 5.37
C GLY A 166 -8.08 1.96 6.43
N GLY A 167 -9.07 1.36 7.09
CA GLY A 167 -9.85 2.03 8.15
C GLY A 167 -9.00 2.34 9.37
N ALA A 168 -8.13 1.41 9.77
CA ALA A 168 -7.16 1.64 10.83
C ALA A 168 -6.19 2.80 10.52
N VAL A 169 -5.67 2.87 9.29
CA VAL A 169 -4.80 3.97 8.85
C VAL A 169 -5.57 5.29 8.86
N ALA A 170 -6.82 5.30 8.38
CA ALA A 170 -7.67 6.49 8.38
C ALA A 170 -7.94 7.00 9.80
N ALA A 171 -8.28 6.09 10.73
CA ALA A 171 -8.55 6.45 12.12
C ALA A 171 -7.33 7.05 12.82
N LEU A 172 -6.14 6.51 12.59
CA LEU A 172 -4.89 7.06 13.13
C LEU A 172 -4.53 8.40 12.49
N ALA A 173 -4.70 8.55 11.17
CA ALA A 173 -4.49 9.81 10.46
C ALA A 173 -5.40 10.91 11.00
N ARG A 174 -6.70 10.64 11.18
CA ARG A 174 -7.63 11.58 11.83
C ARG A 174 -7.20 11.92 13.26
N GLY A 175 -6.77 10.92 14.02
CA GLY A 175 -6.23 11.12 15.36
C GLY A 175 -5.06 12.10 15.34
N PHE A 176 -4.10 11.91 14.44
CA PHE A 176 -2.95 12.79 14.27
C PHE A 176 -3.36 14.23 13.96
N LEU A 177 -4.30 14.41 13.03
CA LEU A 177 -4.77 15.73 12.62
C LEU A 177 -5.50 16.46 13.75
N ARG A 178 -6.27 15.75 14.59
CA ARG A 178 -6.89 16.31 15.79
C ARG A 178 -5.88 16.82 16.81
N TYR A 179 -4.70 16.20 16.92
CA TYR A 179 -3.63 16.70 17.78
C TYR A 179 -2.84 17.86 17.15
N ARG A 180 -2.89 18.02 15.83
CA ARG A 180 -2.28 19.15 15.11
C ARG A 180 -3.15 20.39 15.15
N GLU A 181 -4.46 20.22 15.12
CA GLU A 181 -5.38 21.31 15.42
C GLU A 181 -5.07 21.78 16.85
N PRO A 182 -4.76 23.06 17.07
CA PRO A 182 -4.49 23.53 18.41
C PRO A 182 -5.73 23.19 19.25
N ALA A 183 -5.53 22.52 20.37
CA ALA A 183 -6.52 22.48 21.43
C ALA A 183 -6.75 23.93 21.87
N GLY A 184 -7.71 24.61 21.22
CA GLY A 184 -8.23 25.93 21.51
C GLY A 184 -7.25 26.96 22.08
N TYR A 185 -6.28 27.41 21.29
CA TYR A 185 -5.71 28.75 21.50
C TYR A 185 -5.58 29.46 20.15
N GLY A 186 -6.15 30.66 20.11
CA GLY A 186 -6.34 31.48 18.91
C GLY A 186 -5.05 31.72 18.14
N ARG A 187 -5.20 31.85 16.82
CA ARG A 187 -4.19 32.50 15.99
C ARG A 187 -3.95 33.94 16.48
N PRO A 188 -2.71 34.46 16.36
CA PRO A 188 -2.45 35.89 16.55
C PRO A 188 -3.23 36.75 15.56
#